data_AF-A0A925V0K5-F1
#
_entry.id   AF-A0A925V0K5-F1
#
_cell.length_a   1.000
_cell.length_b   1.000
_cell.length_c   1.000
_cell.angle_alpha   90.00
_cell.angle_beta   90.00
_cell.angle_gamma   90.00
#
_symmetry.space_group_name_H-M   'P 1'
#
loop_
_entity.id
_entity.type
_entity.pdbx_description
1 polymer ?
#
loop_
_entity_poly.entity_id
_entity_poly.type
_entity_poly.pdbx_seq_one_letter_code
_entity_poly.pdbx_strand_id
1 'polypeptide(L)'
;MATYYKAHTFRGDDAWETIDTYWSSPLSYWSQKSLRIEPPVPLRVTVLGKVVETSHAGWINYGGLWAMFVQSVQAKGQAGLRVRAEINDETIHEHEL
;
A
#
# COMPACT_ATOMS: atom_id res chain seq x y z
N MET A 1 3.49 18.73 1.35
CA MET A 1 3.32 17.26 1.39
C MET A 1 2.24 16.87 0.43
N ALA A 2 2.53 15.98 -0.52
CA ALA A 2 1.54 15.44 -1.43
C ALA A 2 0.93 14.20 -0.78
N THR A 3 -0.22 14.38 -0.14
CA THR A 3 -1.02 13.27 0.38
C THR A 3 -2.12 12.97 -0.63
N TYR A 4 -2.16 11.74 -1.12
CA TYR A 4 -3.22 11.29 -2.03
C TYR A 4 -4.23 10.44 -1.26
N TYR A 5 -5.51 10.77 -1.44
CA TYR A 5 -6.59 9.97 -0.86
C TYR A 5 -7.30 9.19 -1.96
N LYS A 6 -7.53 7.91 -1.71
CA LYS A 6 -8.26 7.03 -2.60
C LYS A 6 -9.32 6.27 -1.80
N ALA A 7 -10.57 6.38 -2.23
CA ALA A 7 -11.61 5.51 -1.70
C ALA A 7 -11.60 4.19 -2.48
N HIS A 8 -11.67 3.07 -1.76
CA HIS A 8 -11.81 1.75 -2.35
C HIS A 8 -13.00 1.03 -1.75
N THR A 9 -13.72 0.27 -2.57
CA THR A 9 -14.81 -0.60 -2.12
C THR A 9 -14.50 -2.01 -2.59
N PHE A 10 -14.38 -2.92 -1.63
CA PHE A 10 -14.08 -4.32 -1.91
C PHE A 10 -15.24 -4.97 -2.64
N ARG A 11 -14.92 -5.72 -3.69
CA ARG A 11 -15.86 -6.44 -4.55
C ARG A 11 -15.95 -7.91 -4.16
N GLY A 12 -14.84 -8.51 -3.74
CA GLY A 12 -14.77 -9.92 -3.35
C GLY A 12 -14.65 -10.09 -1.86
N ASP A 13 -15.28 -11.14 -1.33
CA ASP A 13 -14.99 -11.58 0.03
C ASP A 13 -13.60 -12.22 0.08
N ASP A 14 -12.78 -11.74 1.02
CA ASP A 14 -11.48 -12.33 1.35
C ASP A 14 -10.45 -12.31 0.19
N ALA A 15 -10.73 -11.53 -0.87
CA ALA A 15 -9.87 -11.36 -2.03
C ALA A 15 -8.84 -10.24 -1.82
N TRP A 16 -7.64 -10.45 -2.34
CA TRP A 16 -6.63 -9.40 -2.40
C TRP A 16 -6.87 -8.49 -3.60
N GLU A 17 -7.19 -7.23 -3.32
CA GLU A 17 -7.47 -6.21 -4.33
C GLU A 17 -6.34 -5.16 -4.35
N THR A 18 -5.88 -4.78 -5.55
CA THR A 18 -4.83 -3.77 -5.71
C THR A 18 -5.39 -2.38 -5.44
N ILE A 19 -4.86 -1.72 -4.41
CA ILE A 19 -5.22 -0.36 -4.00
C ILE A 19 -4.34 0.66 -4.70
N ASP A 20 -3.04 0.39 -4.75
CA ASP A 20 -2.06 1.27 -5.36
C ASP A 20 -1.02 0.50 -6.16
N THR A 21 -0.41 1.17 -7.14
CA THR A 21 0.68 0.64 -7.93
C THR A 21 1.78 1.68 -8.02
N TYR A 22 2.98 1.27 -7.62
CA TYR A 22 4.13 2.14 -7.57
C TYR A 22 5.28 1.57 -8.38
N TRP A 23 5.92 2.47 -9.10
CA TRP A 23 7.15 2.23 -9.82
C TRP A 23 7.98 3.51 -9.74
N SER A 24 9.24 3.37 -9.38
CA SER A 24 10.20 4.46 -9.34
C SER A 24 11.22 4.29 -10.45
N SER A 25 11.71 5.43 -10.96
CA SER A 25 12.90 5.40 -11.81
C SER A 25 14.05 4.73 -11.07
N PRO A 26 14.90 3.94 -11.76
CA PRO A 26 16.14 3.43 -11.17
C PRO A 26 17.06 4.52 -10.61
N LEU A 27 16.90 5.77 -11.06
CA LEU A 27 17.63 6.93 -10.55
C LEU A 27 17.00 7.54 -9.29
N SER A 28 15.89 7.01 -8.78
CA SER A 28 15.17 7.49 -7.59
C SER A 28 14.68 6.32 -6.72
N TYR A 29 15.38 5.19 -6.75
CA TYR A 29 14.99 3.96 -6.06
C TYR A 29 14.95 4.11 -4.53
N TRP A 30 15.63 5.10 -3.95
CA TRP A 30 15.62 5.34 -2.50
C TRP A 30 14.32 5.96 -1.99
N SER A 31 13.44 6.45 -2.87
CA SER A 31 12.17 7.02 -2.45
C SER A 31 11.26 5.92 -1.89
N GLN A 32 10.76 6.18 -0.69
CA GLN A 32 9.79 5.35 -0.01
C GLN A 32 8.50 6.12 0.17
N LYS A 33 7.39 5.39 0.13
CA LYS A 33 6.04 5.89 0.34
C LYS A 33 5.41 5.08 1.45
N SER A 34 4.38 5.64 2.06
CA SER A 34 3.52 4.92 2.98
C SER A 34 2.09 4.92 2.47
N LEU A 35 1.36 3.87 2.81
CA LEU A 35 -0.07 3.77 2.59
C LEU A 35 -0.72 3.36 3.90
N ARG A 36 -1.69 4.15 4.35
CA ARG A 36 -2.56 3.89 5.51
C ARG A 36 -3.99 3.70 5.02
N ILE A 37 -4.70 2.74 5.60
CA ILE A 37 -6.09 2.45 5.29
C ILE A 37 -6.95 2.59 6.54
N GLU A 38 -8.09 3.27 6.38
CA GLU A 38 -9.13 3.39 7.40
C GLU A 38 -10.49 2.93 6.83
N PRO A 39 -11.21 1.99 7.49
CA PRO A 39 -10.80 1.19 8.65
C PRO A 39 -9.60 0.26 8.38
N PRO A 40 -8.83 -0.15 9.41
CA PRO A 40 -7.63 -0.96 9.24
C PRO A 40 -7.98 -2.34 8.68
N VAL A 41 -7.28 -2.71 7.60
CA VAL A 41 -7.41 -3.99 6.91
C VAL A 41 -6.03 -4.58 6.64
N PRO A 42 -5.90 -5.91 6.45
CA PRO A 42 -4.65 -6.52 6.03
C PRO A 42 -4.15 -5.95 4.69
N LEU A 43 -2.86 -5.66 4.65
CA LEU A 43 -2.13 -5.07 3.54
C LEU A 43 -0.96 -5.97 3.14
N ARG A 44 -0.62 -5.97 1.85
CA ARG A 44 0.61 -6.57 1.34
C ARG A 44 1.17 -5.81 0.16
N VAL A 45 2.48 -5.87 -0.01
CA VAL A 45 3.16 -5.40 -1.22
C VAL A 45 3.58 -6.61 -2.02
N THR A 46 3.28 -6.60 -3.31
CA THR A 46 3.73 -7.64 -4.24
C THR A 46 4.60 -7.04 -5.33
N VAL A 47 5.64 -7.76 -5.71
CA VAL A 47 6.56 -7.41 -6.79
C VAL A 47 6.73 -8.62 -7.67
N LEU A 48 6.42 -8.49 -8.97
CA LEU A 48 6.46 -9.61 -9.91
C LEU A 48 5.67 -10.84 -9.42
N GLY A 49 4.53 -10.60 -8.77
CA GLY A 49 3.66 -11.65 -8.21
C GLY A 49 4.13 -12.28 -6.89
N LYS A 50 5.29 -11.88 -6.35
CA LYS A 50 5.80 -12.34 -5.05
C LYS A 50 5.49 -11.32 -3.97
N VAL A 51 5.05 -11.79 -2.80
CA VAL A 51 4.88 -10.93 -1.63
C VAL A 51 6.24 -10.54 -1.08
N VAL A 52 6.49 -9.24 -0.92
CA VAL A 52 7.74 -8.71 -0.36
C VAL A 52 7.55 -8.07 1.01
N GLU A 53 6.33 -7.66 1.34
CA GLU A 53 5.98 -7.02 2.62
C GLU A 53 4.52 -7.32 2.96
N THR A 54 4.19 -7.46 4.24
CA THR A 54 2.81 -7.67 4.72
C THR A 54 2.59 -6.90 6.01
N SER A 55 1.41 -6.31 6.18
CA SER A 55 1.03 -5.62 7.42
C SER A 55 -0.42 -5.92 7.79
N HIS A 56 -0.68 -6.03 9.09
CA HIS A 56 -2.03 -6.20 9.65
C HIS A 56 -2.49 -4.97 10.45
N ALA A 57 -1.65 -3.93 10.53
CA ALA A 57 -1.91 -2.73 11.31
C ALA A 57 -2.73 -1.68 10.54
N GLY A 58 -3.14 -1.97 9.29
CA GLY A 58 -3.83 -1.01 8.43
C GLY A 58 -2.91 0.03 7.80
N TRP A 59 -1.59 -0.11 7.91
CA TRP A 59 -0.63 0.73 7.19
C TRP A 59 0.57 -0.08 6.71
N ILE A 60 1.22 0.34 5.62
CA ILE A 60 2.36 -0.35 5.04
C ILE A 60 3.30 0.66 4.36
N ASN A 61 4.61 0.45 4.53
CA ASN A 61 5.63 1.17 3.79
C ASN A 61 6.02 0.38 2.55
N TYR A 62 6.24 1.09 1.44
CA TYR A 62 6.66 0.49 0.18
C TYR A 62 7.59 1.46 -0.56
N GLY A 63 8.18 1.00 -1.65
CA GLY A 63 9.27 1.71 -2.34
C GLY A 63 10.63 1.06 -2.08
N GLY A 64 11.68 1.88 -2.04
CA GLY A 64 13.05 1.39 -1.86
C GLY A 64 13.56 0.60 -3.09
N LEU A 65 14.55 -0.27 -2.89
CA LEU A 65 15.18 -1.03 -3.97
C LEU A 65 14.17 -1.81 -4.85
N TRP A 66 13.10 -2.30 -4.23
CA TRP A 66 12.03 -3.02 -4.91
C TRP A 66 11.18 -2.15 -5.84
N ALA A 67 11.21 -0.82 -5.68
CA ALA A 67 10.51 0.14 -6.54
C ALA A 67 11.06 0.23 -7.97
N MET A 68 12.27 -0.30 -8.21
CA MET A 68 12.79 -0.44 -9.58
C MET A 68 11.92 -1.38 -10.42
N PHE A 69 11.15 -2.26 -9.76
CA PHE A 69 10.11 -3.08 -10.35
C PHE A 69 8.73 -2.51 -9.99
N VAL A 70 7.72 -2.89 -10.75
CA VAL A 70 6.33 -2.52 -10.44
C VAL A 70 5.92 -3.21 -9.14
N GLN A 71 5.62 -2.41 -8.13
CA GLN A 71 5.08 -2.86 -6.85
C GLN A 71 3.57 -2.64 -6.86
N SER A 72 2.80 -3.65 -6.48
CA SER A 72 1.36 -3.55 -6.27
C SER A 72 1.08 -3.65 -4.78
N VAL A 73 0.50 -2.58 -4.22
CA VAL A 73 0.00 -2.55 -2.84
C VAL A 73 -1.43 -3.06 -2.86
N GLN A 74 -1.64 -4.17 -2.18
CA GLN A 74 -2.92 -4.86 -2.14
C GLN A 74 -3.50 -4.84 -0.73
N ALA A 75 -4.81 -4.71 -0.65
CA ALA A 75 -5.56 -4.82 0.59
C ALA A 75 -6.54 -5.98 0.50
N LYS A 76 -6.93 -6.51 1.65
CA LYS A 76 -7.88 -7.60 1.76
C LYS A 76 -9.00 -7.20 2.71
N GLY A 77 -10.24 -7.27 2.25
CA GLY A 77 -11.42 -6.86 3.02
C GLY A 77 -12.62 -7.75 2.73
N GLN A 78 -13.74 -7.43 3.38
CA GLN A 78 -15.03 -8.06 3.09
C GLN A 78 -15.75 -7.32 1.97
N ALA A 79 -16.55 -8.04 1.18
CA ALA A 79 -17.32 -7.43 0.10
C ALA A 79 -18.23 -6.31 0.63
N GLY A 80 -18.23 -5.18 -0.07
CA GLY A 80 -19.00 -3.99 0.33
C GLY A 80 -18.35 -3.13 1.41
N LEU A 81 -17.26 -3.59 2.05
CA LEU A 81 -16.48 -2.73 2.94
C LEU A 81 -15.87 -1.58 2.12
N ARG A 82 -16.09 -0.36 2.59
CA ARG A 82 -15.50 0.84 2.01
C ARG A 82 -14.35 1.31 2.88
N VAL A 83 -13.20 1.49 2.27
CA VAL A 83 -12.00 1.97 2.94
C VAL A 83 -11.46 3.23 2.27
N ARG A 84 -10.79 4.05 3.07
CA ARG A 84 -10.03 5.21 2.61
C ARG A 84 -8.56 4.88 2.72
N ALA A 85 -7.87 4.86 1.59
CA ALA A 85 -6.42 4.79 1.53
C ALA A 85 -5.85 6.20 1.49
N GLU A 86 -4.90 6.46 2.37
CA GLU A 86 -4.06 7.65 2.44
C GLU A 86 -2.65 7.26 2.03
N ILE A 87 -2.15 7.88 0.96
CA ILE A 87 -0.83 7.63 0.41
C ILE A 87 0.03 8.86 0.66
N ASN A 88 1.15 8.66 1.34
CA ASN A 88 2.10 9.72 1.65
C ASN A 88 3.45 9.44 0.99
N ASP A 89 4.14 10.50 0.58
CA ASP A 89 5.49 10.46 -0.03
C ASP A 89 6.62 10.26 1.00
N GLU A 90 6.26 9.94 2.23
CA GLU A 90 7.16 9.72 3.36
C GLU A 90 6.82 8.39 4.05
N THR A 91 7.81 7.78 4.70
CA THR A 91 7.62 6.56 5.50
C THR A 91 6.95 6.88 6.81
N ILE A 92 5.97 6.07 7.20
CA ILE A 92 5.44 6.11 8.56
C ILE A 92 6.39 5.31 9.45
N HIS A 93 6.92 5.94 10.50
CA HIS A 93 7.65 5.24 11.55
C HIS A 93 6.70 4.96 12.73
N GLU A 94 6.81 3.79 13.36
CA GLU A 94 5.92 3.38 14.47
C GLU A 94 5.87 4.38 15.64
N HIS A 95 6.88 5.24 15.78
CA HIS A 95 6.92 6.31 16.77
C HIS A 95 6.01 7.51 16.46
N GLU A 96 5.37 7.54 15.30
CA GLU A 96 4.53 8.65 14.80
C GLU A 96 3.03 8.29 14.74
N LEU A 97 2.66 7.11 15.26
CA LEU A 97 1.29 6.58 15.29
C LEU A 97 0.59 6.76 16.64
#